data_AF-A0A6T8TJ32-F1
#
_entry.id   AF-A0A6T8TJ32-F1
#
_cell.length_a   1.000
_cell.length_b   1.000
_cell.length_c   1.000
_cell.angle_alpha   90.00
_cell.angle_beta   90.00
_cell.angle_gamma   90.00
#
_symmetry.space_group_name_H-M   'P 1'
#
loop_
_entity.id
_entity.type
_entity.pdbx_description
1 polymer ?
#
loop_
_entity_poly.entity_id
_entity_poly.type
_entity_poly.pdbx_seq_one_letter_code
_entity_poly.pdbx_strand_id
1 'polypeptide(L)'
;PFLLKPFWLKRQPCPAVTFNFCPCLLHLQMGAWFSQDLEFRVPHATDEACPHRAALHSRLLSPAARSDARPPPTSLLDECAVPPMSGEEIRALIIGSVPGAEGMLDRLGKFPICHYICLTYEHGLPAQAHVPRLQRYTKLALRYILHAVSDSGPHNGRRRKVLAALADAFQSCQQVQARTIDRLFGDLCGRDQGLVDQLGVVVDVVKQQTLDTVTLQEHPHCLSPAADMGQQMPHIQSAYVSSCGTLLGLRGLEASRADRMRPRLGSAQVRRFLARFAASFSVDEVVQAFVRDVNQTAEGAERLIDLRVLVAWSDQAAEEQGFEKHGIFYRDDRPELYALTGPPPPGSAAEGLRAPWLHPELALDILCRCFGAAV
;
A
#
# COMPACT_ATOMS: atom_id res chain seq x y z
N PRO A 1 24.27 31.86 -18.72
CA PRO A 1 23.02 32.64 -18.85
C PRO A 1 22.17 32.11 -20.01
N PHE A 2 21.49 30.98 -19.80
CA PHE A 2 20.49 30.46 -20.73
C PHE A 2 19.12 30.62 -20.08
N LEU A 3 18.41 31.66 -20.49
CA LEU A 3 17.00 31.90 -20.16
C LEU A 3 16.15 30.88 -20.93
N LEU A 4 15.71 29.82 -20.25
CA LEU A 4 14.66 28.95 -20.74
C LEU A 4 13.32 29.66 -20.60
N LYS A 5 12.67 29.97 -21.73
CA LYS A 5 11.30 30.48 -21.80
C LYS A 5 10.31 29.38 -21.34
N PRO A 6 9.25 29.73 -20.61
CA PRO A 6 8.22 28.78 -20.22
C PRO A 6 7.35 28.40 -21.42
N PHE A 7 7.25 27.09 -21.68
CA PHE A 7 6.34 26.52 -22.68
C PHE A 7 4.90 26.54 -22.13
N TRP A 8 4.22 27.67 -22.30
CA TRP A 8 2.76 27.74 -22.20
C TRP A 8 2.18 27.44 -23.57
N LEU A 9 1.44 26.34 -23.69
CA LEU A 9 0.54 26.09 -24.81
C LEU A 9 -0.45 27.25 -24.92
N LYS A 10 -0.30 28.09 -25.95
CA LYS A 10 -1.34 29.04 -26.38
C LYS A 10 -2.60 28.24 -26.68
N ARG A 11 -3.63 28.40 -25.85
CA ARG A 11 -5.01 28.02 -26.22
C ARG A 11 -5.40 28.86 -27.44
N GLN A 12 -5.60 28.21 -28.59
CA GLN A 12 -6.33 28.83 -29.68
C GLN A 12 -7.80 28.95 -29.27
N PRO A 13 -8.45 30.11 -29.45
CA PRO A 13 -9.89 30.23 -29.26
C PRO A 13 -10.61 29.43 -30.35
N CYS A 14 -11.31 28.36 -29.96
CA CYS A 14 -12.31 27.74 -30.82
C CYS A 14 -13.50 28.70 -30.98
N PRO A 15 -14.15 28.76 -32.15
CA PRO A 15 -15.32 29.60 -32.37
C PRO A 15 -16.46 29.16 -31.45
N ALA A 16 -17.14 30.15 -30.88
CA ALA A 16 -18.29 29.97 -30.02
C ALA A 16 -19.42 29.26 -30.78
N VAL A 17 -19.66 27.99 -30.45
CA VAL A 17 -20.92 27.32 -30.74
C VAL A 17 -21.79 27.52 -29.51
N THR A 18 -22.78 28.40 -29.62
CA THR A 18 -23.80 28.64 -28.60
C THR A 18 -24.75 27.45 -28.55
N PHE A 19 -24.47 26.49 -27.65
CA PHE A 19 -25.45 25.51 -27.22
C PHE A 19 -26.29 26.11 -26.09
N ASN A 20 -27.57 26.32 -26.36
CA ASN A 20 -28.58 26.61 -25.35
C ASN A 20 -28.70 25.40 -24.40
N PHE A 21 -28.10 25.50 -23.22
CA PHE A 21 -28.24 24.51 -22.16
C PHE A 21 -29.52 24.76 -21.36
N CYS A 22 -30.42 23.77 -21.38
CA CYS A 22 -31.57 23.67 -20.48
C CYS A 22 -31.09 23.16 -19.10
N PRO A 23 -31.30 23.89 -17.99
CA PRO A 23 -30.67 23.57 -16.70
C PRO A 23 -31.43 22.55 -15.84
N CYS A 24 -32.26 21.67 -16.42
CA CYS A 24 -33.15 20.79 -15.62
C CYS A 24 -32.85 19.29 -15.66
N LEU A 25 -31.75 18.82 -16.26
CA LEU A 25 -31.52 17.37 -16.47
C LEU A 25 -30.03 16.97 -16.37
N LEU A 26 -29.35 17.34 -15.28
CA LEU A 26 -27.98 16.88 -15.00
C LEU A 26 -27.80 16.41 -13.55
N HIS A 27 -28.75 15.58 -13.11
CA HIS A 27 -28.60 14.72 -11.95
C HIS A 27 -29.28 13.38 -12.25
N LEU A 28 -28.68 12.56 -13.12
CA LEU A 28 -29.03 11.13 -13.23
C LEU A 28 -27.94 10.36 -14.01
N GLN A 29 -27.52 9.25 -13.41
CA GLN A 29 -26.93 8.05 -14.03
C GLN A 29 -25.47 8.08 -14.52
N MET A 30 -24.53 8.10 -13.57
CA MET A 30 -23.30 7.32 -13.69
C MET A 30 -23.16 6.20 -12.64
N GLY A 31 -24.15 6.05 -11.76
CA GLY A 31 -24.17 5.01 -10.71
C GLY A 31 -24.91 3.71 -11.05
N ALA A 32 -25.53 3.59 -12.23
CA ALA A 32 -26.49 2.51 -12.51
C ALA A 32 -25.97 1.37 -13.40
N TRP A 33 -24.76 1.45 -13.95
CA TRP A 33 -24.25 0.43 -14.90
C TRP A 33 -23.45 -0.71 -14.26
N PHE A 34 -23.26 -0.69 -12.94
CA PHE A 34 -22.60 -1.77 -12.18
C PHE A 34 -23.38 -2.20 -10.93
N SER A 35 -24.68 -1.89 -10.86
CA SER A 35 -25.60 -2.36 -9.81
C SER A 35 -26.53 -3.47 -10.30
N GLN A 36 -26.09 -4.28 -11.27
CA GLN A 36 -26.53 -5.67 -11.29
C GLN A 36 -25.66 -6.36 -10.26
N ASP A 37 -26.27 -6.77 -9.15
CA ASP A 37 -25.66 -7.52 -8.06
C ASP A 37 -24.95 -8.75 -8.63
N LEU A 38 -23.68 -8.57 -9.02
CA LEU A 38 -22.73 -9.65 -9.08
C LEU A 38 -22.53 -10.04 -7.62
N GLU A 39 -23.44 -10.86 -7.09
CA GLU A 39 -23.20 -11.69 -5.92
C GLU A 39 -22.08 -12.68 -6.29
N PHE A 40 -20.87 -12.15 -6.41
CA PHE A 40 -19.68 -12.94 -6.53
C PHE A 40 -19.40 -13.50 -5.14
N ARG A 41 -19.92 -14.69 -4.88
CA ARG A 41 -19.43 -15.52 -3.77
C ARG A 41 -18.02 -15.94 -4.15
N VAL A 42 -17.05 -15.49 -3.36
CA VAL A 42 -15.66 -15.91 -3.48
C VAL A 42 -15.65 -17.44 -3.44
N PRO A 43 -15.17 -18.12 -4.51
CA PRO A 43 -15.08 -19.57 -4.51
C PRO A 43 -14.20 -19.99 -3.33
N HIS A 44 -14.73 -20.77 -2.40
CA HIS A 44 -13.93 -21.32 -1.32
C HIS A 44 -12.95 -22.33 -1.92
N ALA A 45 -11.64 -22.10 -1.73
CA ALA A 45 -10.66 -23.15 -1.93
C ALA A 45 -11.04 -24.31 -0.98
N THR A 46 -11.01 -25.55 -1.49
CA THR A 46 -11.56 -26.77 -0.87
C THR A 46 -10.75 -27.28 0.32
N ASP A 47 -10.19 -26.38 1.14
CA ASP A 47 -9.51 -26.72 2.38
C ASP A 47 -10.57 -26.98 3.47
N GLU A 48 -11.32 -28.08 3.30
CA GLU A 48 -12.43 -28.49 4.16
C GLU A 48 -12.02 -28.81 5.61
N ALA A 49 -10.72 -28.80 5.91
CA ALA A 49 -10.19 -29.27 7.19
C ALA A 49 -10.38 -28.28 8.36
N CYS A 50 -10.65 -26.99 8.13
CA CYS A 50 -10.84 -26.02 9.23
C CYS A 50 -11.79 -24.86 8.87
N PRO A 51 -13.03 -24.83 9.40
CA PRO A 51 -13.98 -23.74 9.19
C PRO A 51 -13.42 -22.35 9.52
N HIS A 52 -12.54 -22.24 10.52
CA HIS A 52 -11.89 -20.99 10.90
C HIS A 52 -10.95 -20.45 9.82
N ARG A 53 -10.21 -21.32 9.11
CA ARG A 53 -9.31 -20.91 8.01
C ARG A 53 -10.09 -20.39 6.82
N ALA A 54 -11.21 -21.05 6.46
CA ALA A 54 -12.07 -20.57 5.37
C ALA A 54 -12.71 -19.20 5.69
N ALA A 55 -13.15 -19.01 6.95
CA ALA A 55 -13.68 -17.73 7.41
C ALA A 55 -12.60 -16.63 7.38
N LEU A 56 -11.40 -16.94 7.89
CA LEU A 56 -10.27 -16.02 7.84
C LEU A 56 -9.88 -15.67 6.40
N HIS A 57 -9.79 -16.64 5.49
CA HIS A 57 -9.49 -16.40 4.08
C HIS A 57 -10.46 -15.39 3.45
N SER A 58 -11.76 -15.63 3.60
CA SER A 58 -12.79 -14.70 3.11
C SER A 58 -12.65 -13.30 3.70
N ARG A 59 -12.33 -13.22 5.00
CA ARG A 59 -12.15 -11.96 5.71
C ARG A 59 -10.90 -11.21 5.29
N LEU A 60 -9.78 -11.90 5.09
CA LEU A 60 -8.53 -11.32 4.61
C LEU A 60 -8.67 -10.80 3.18
N LEU A 61 -9.47 -11.46 2.33
CA LEU A 61 -9.84 -10.95 1.01
C LEU A 61 -10.85 -9.79 1.04
N SER A 62 -11.44 -9.46 2.19
CA SER A 62 -12.46 -8.42 2.27
C SER A 62 -11.86 -7.03 2.47
N PRO A 63 -12.62 -5.95 2.25
CA PRO A 63 -12.20 -4.60 2.60
C PRO A 63 -11.96 -4.36 4.10
N ALA A 64 -12.23 -5.32 4.99
CA ALA A 64 -11.92 -5.18 6.42
C ALA A 64 -10.44 -5.41 6.75
N ALA A 65 -9.72 -6.14 5.89
CA ALA A 65 -8.30 -6.46 6.09
C ALA A 65 -7.39 -5.68 5.13
N ARG A 66 -7.69 -4.39 4.95
CA ARG A 66 -6.82 -3.45 4.21
C ARG A 66 -6.25 -2.43 5.19
N SER A 67 -4.97 -2.13 5.06
CA SER A 67 -4.30 -1.14 5.92
C SER A 67 -4.73 0.30 5.65
N ASP A 68 -5.27 0.61 4.45
CA ASP A 68 -5.77 1.94 4.11
C ASP A 68 -7.27 2.13 4.43
N ALA A 69 -7.87 1.25 5.24
CA ALA A 69 -9.29 1.34 5.63
C ALA A 69 -9.58 2.58 6.49
N ARG A 70 -8.62 2.95 7.35
CA ARG A 70 -8.77 4.12 8.22
C ARG A 70 -8.38 5.38 7.45
N PRO A 71 -9.21 6.44 7.52
CA PRO A 71 -8.77 7.73 7.01
C PRO A 71 -7.57 8.22 7.81
N PRO A 72 -6.63 8.95 7.18
CA PRO A 72 -5.54 9.58 7.92
C PRO A 72 -6.10 10.62 8.92
N PRO A 73 -5.35 10.96 9.98
CA PRO A 73 -5.76 11.96 10.95
C PRO A 73 -6.12 13.28 10.26
N THR A 74 -7.32 13.82 10.54
CA THR A 74 -7.82 15.01 9.84
C THR A 74 -6.94 16.24 10.07
N SER A 75 -6.28 16.33 11.22
CA SER A 75 -5.32 17.39 11.55
C SER A 75 -4.12 17.43 10.60
N LEU A 76 -3.72 16.29 10.04
CA LEU A 76 -2.60 16.19 9.10
C LEU A 76 -3.00 16.50 7.65
N LEU A 77 -4.30 16.66 7.40
CA LEU A 77 -4.82 17.10 6.10
C LEU A 77 -5.03 18.61 6.02
N ASP A 78 -4.65 19.35 7.07
CA ASP A 78 -4.60 20.80 7.04
C ASP A 78 -3.32 21.27 6.33
N GLU A 79 -3.47 22.12 5.31
CA GLU A 79 -2.34 22.66 4.54
C GLU A 79 -1.43 23.56 5.37
N CYS A 80 -1.94 24.10 6.48
CA CYS A 80 -1.19 24.94 7.41
C CYS A 80 -0.44 24.13 8.48
N ALA A 81 -0.76 22.85 8.67
CA ALA A 81 -0.15 22.04 9.73
C ALA A 81 1.31 21.64 9.44
N VAL A 82 1.72 21.63 8.16
CA VAL A 82 3.07 21.24 7.74
C VAL A 82 3.76 22.45 7.11
N PRO A 83 4.86 22.95 7.71
CA PRO A 83 5.63 24.06 7.14
C PRO A 83 6.07 23.75 5.69
N PRO A 84 5.85 24.68 4.75
CA PRO A 84 6.30 24.48 3.38
C PRO A 84 7.83 24.51 3.31
N MET A 85 8.39 23.66 2.46
CA MET A 85 9.80 23.63 2.10
C MET A 85 9.96 24.18 0.68
N SER A 86 11.02 24.94 0.46
CA SER A 86 11.46 25.38 -0.87
C SER A 86 12.00 24.20 -1.69
N GLY A 87 12.01 24.34 -3.02
CA GLY A 87 12.60 23.34 -3.90
C GLY A 87 14.10 23.11 -3.66
N GLU A 88 14.82 24.13 -3.18
CA GLU A 88 16.25 24.02 -2.81
C GLU A 88 16.43 23.16 -1.55
N GLU A 89 15.61 23.38 -0.51
CA GLU A 89 15.62 22.58 0.72
C GLU A 89 15.24 21.12 0.43
N ILE A 90 14.21 20.88 -0.39
CA ILE A 90 13.79 19.53 -0.78
C ILE A 90 14.93 18.81 -1.53
N ARG A 91 15.57 19.47 -2.49
CA ARG A 91 16.69 18.91 -3.24
C ARG A 91 17.87 18.59 -2.32
N ALA A 92 18.26 19.52 -1.45
CA ALA A 92 19.35 19.34 -0.51
C ALA A 92 19.07 18.15 0.44
N LEU A 93 17.84 18.07 0.96
CA LEU A 93 17.40 16.97 1.82
C LEU A 93 17.55 15.60 1.13
N ILE A 94 17.12 15.48 -0.14
CA ILE A 94 17.19 14.23 -0.90
C ILE A 94 18.64 13.86 -1.22
N ILE A 95 19.41 14.79 -1.82
CA ILE A 95 20.81 14.53 -2.23
C ILE A 95 21.69 14.20 -1.03
N GLY A 96 21.51 14.90 0.10
CA GLY A 96 22.27 14.63 1.32
C GLY A 96 21.94 13.29 1.98
N SER A 97 20.81 12.67 1.63
CA SER A 97 20.31 11.46 2.30
C SER A 97 20.39 10.21 1.44
N VAL A 98 20.28 10.34 0.12
CA VAL A 98 20.18 9.22 -0.83
C VAL A 98 21.42 9.21 -1.72
N PRO A 99 22.32 8.23 -1.55
CA PRO A 99 23.53 8.12 -2.37
C PRO A 99 23.20 8.08 -3.87
N GLY A 100 23.85 8.94 -4.66
CA GLY A 100 23.68 9.00 -6.11
C GLY A 100 22.42 9.72 -6.59
N ALA A 101 21.59 10.29 -5.70
CA ALA A 101 20.33 10.93 -6.10
C ALA A 101 20.48 12.17 -7.01
N GLU A 102 21.67 12.77 -7.06
CA GLU A 102 22.00 13.83 -8.00
C GLU A 102 21.93 13.38 -9.47
N GLY A 103 22.25 12.11 -9.74
CA GLY A 103 22.28 11.52 -11.08
C GLY A 103 21.02 10.72 -11.43
N MET A 104 20.09 10.55 -10.49
CA MET A 104 18.86 9.80 -10.72
C MET A 104 17.91 10.58 -11.64
N LEU A 105 17.45 9.92 -12.70
CA LEU A 105 16.51 10.47 -13.68
C LEU A 105 15.15 9.79 -13.57
N ASP A 106 14.11 10.45 -14.09
CA ASP A 106 12.79 9.87 -14.20
C ASP A 106 12.78 8.62 -15.09
N ARG A 107 11.62 7.95 -15.14
CA ARG A 107 11.42 6.74 -15.95
C ARG A 107 11.84 6.91 -17.43
N LEU A 108 11.72 8.12 -17.98
CA LEU A 108 12.05 8.41 -19.37
C LEU A 108 13.51 8.81 -19.57
N GLY A 109 14.31 8.91 -18.50
CA GLY A 109 15.69 9.37 -18.55
C GLY A 109 15.82 10.85 -18.96
N LYS A 110 14.78 11.66 -18.77
CA LYS A 110 14.70 13.04 -19.30
C LYS A 110 14.92 14.10 -18.24
N PHE A 111 14.38 13.92 -17.04
CA PHE A 111 14.49 14.94 -15.99
C PHE A 111 14.99 14.34 -14.67
N PRO A 112 15.75 15.10 -13.87
CA PRO A 112 16.17 14.67 -12.53
C PRO A 112 14.96 14.36 -11.64
N ILE A 113 15.03 13.28 -10.85
CA ILE A 113 13.93 12.93 -9.94
C ILE A 113 13.60 14.03 -8.93
N CYS A 114 14.61 14.78 -8.46
CA CYS A 114 14.41 15.89 -7.52
C CYS A 114 13.53 16.98 -8.12
N HIS A 115 13.63 17.23 -9.43
CA HIS A 115 12.77 18.18 -10.11
C HIS A 115 11.30 17.73 -10.07
N TYR A 116 11.04 16.45 -10.37
CA TYR A 116 9.68 15.91 -10.29
C TYR A 116 9.14 15.85 -8.87
N ILE A 117 9.98 15.54 -7.86
CA ILE A 117 9.55 15.57 -6.46
C ILE A 117 9.10 16.98 -6.08
N CYS A 118 9.83 18.03 -6.47
CA CYS A 118 9.43 19.42 -6.25
C CYS A 118 8.10 19.75 -6.95
N LEU A 119 7.94 19.36 -8.23
CA LEU A 119 6.69 19.57 -8.95
C LEU A 119 5.49 18.87 -8.28
N THR A 120 5.67 17.61 -7.85
CA THR A 120 4.64 16.85 -7.14
C THR A 120 4.35 17.44 -5.76
N TYR A 121 5.36 17.99 -5.08
CA TYR A 121 5.21 18.67 -3.79
C TYR A 121 4.34 19.93 -3.89
N GLU A 122 4.46 20.66 -5.00
CA GLU A 122 3.71 21.89 -5.25
C GLU A 122 2.32 21.62 -5.81
N HIS A 123 2.22 20.70 -6.77
CA HIS A 123 1.04 20.53 -7.62
C HIS A 123 0.35 19.16 -7.48
N GLY A 124 0.89 18.23 -6.69
CA GLY A 124 0.46 16.84 -6.70
C GLY A 124 0.85 16.12 -8.00
N LEU A 125 0.36 14.89 -8.18
CA LEU A 125 0.69 14.09 -9.36
C LEU A 125 -0.16 14.51 -10.57
N PRO A 126 0.44 14.76 -11.76
CA PRO A 126 -0.30 15.13 -12.96
C PRO A 126 -1.39 14.13 -13.37
N ALA A 127 -1.17 12.83 -13.18
CA ALA A 127 -2.16 11.78 -13.46
C ALA A 127 -3.45 11.98 -12.66
N GLN A 128 -3.35 12.57 -11.46
CA GLN A 128 -4.47 12.80 -10.56
C GLN A 128 -5.12 14.18 -10.74
N ALA A 129 -4.66 15.01 -11.69
CA ALA A 129 -5.12 16.40 -11.85
C ALA A 129 -6.62 16.56 -12.14
N HIS A 130 -7.29 15.49 -12.55
CA HIS A 130 -8.74 15.45 -12.79
C HIS A 130 -9.55 14.97 -11.57
N VAL A 131 -8.87 14.62 -10.47
CA VAL A 131 -9.46 14.18 -9.21
C VAL A 131 -8.93 15.08 -8.07
N PRO A 132 -9.51 16.29 -7.88
CA PRO A 132 -8.94 17.32 -6.99
C PRO A 132 -8.71 16.85 -5.56
N ARG A 133 -9.61 16.02 -5.02
CA ARG A 133 -9.47 15.43 -3.68
C ARG A 133 -8.21 14.58 -3.55
N LEU A 134 -7.96 13.72 -4.53
CA LEU A 134 -6.80 12.83 -4.54
C LEU A 134 -5.50 13.61 -4.76
N GLN A 135 -5.52 14.60 -5.66
CA GLN A 135 -4.39 15.48 -5.90
C GLN A 135 -4.00 16.26 -4.64
N ARG A 136 -4.98 16.84 -3.94
CA ARG A 136 -4.76 17.53 -2.66
C ARG A 136 -4.19 16.60 -1.60
N TYR A 137 -4.74 15.39 -1.49
CA TYR A 137 -4.23 14.36 -0.59
C TYR A 137 -2.76 14.03 -0.88
N THR A 138 -2.41 13.72 -2.13
CA THR A 138 -1.03 13.37 -2.49
C THR A 138 -0.04 14.51 -2.25
N LYS A 139 -0.44 15.77 -2.51
CA LYS A 139 0.34 16.96 -2.18
C LYS A 139 0.63 17.03 -0.67
N LEU A 140 -0.40 16.91 0.16
CA LEU A 140 -0.29 16.96 1.62
C LEU A 140 0.54 15.80 2.18
N ALA A 141 0.29 14.59 1.68
CA ALA A 141 1.03 13.40 2.06
C ALA A 141 2.53 13.55 1.78
N LEU A 142 2.90 14.02 0.58
CA LEU A 142 4.30 14.26 0.23
C LEU A 142 4.94 15.36 1.10
N ARG A 143 4.19 16.44 1.38
CA ARG A 143 4.64 17.51 2.28
C ARG A 143 4.97 16.97 3.67
N TYR A 144 4.05 16.20 4.23
CA TYR A 144 4.24 15.58 5.52
C TYR A 144 5.43 14.63 5.51
N ILE A 145 5.58 13.76 4.50
CA ILE A 145 6.72 12.84 4.40
C ILE A 145 8.05 13.59 4.48
N LEU A 146 8.23 14.64 3.67
CA LEU A 146 9.49 15.40 3.63
C LEU A 146 9.74 16.15 4.94
N HIS A 147 8.71 16.77 5.53
CA HIS A 147 8.83 17.43 6.82
C HIS A 147 9.16 16.42 7.94
N ALA A 148 8.46 15.29 7.98
CA ALA A 148 8.59 14.24 8.98
C ALA A 148 10.01 13.70 9.07
N VAL A 149 10.71 13.62 7.94
CA VAL A 149 12.09 13.12 7.87
C VAL A 149 13.15 14.20 7.74
N SER A 150 12.77 15.48 7.76
CA SER A 150 13.70 16.62 7.77
C SER A 150 14.54 16.67 9.06
N ASP A 151 15.45 17.65 9.20
CA ASP A 151 16.26 17.81 10.42
C ASP A 151 15.41 18.10 11.66
N SER A 152 14.35 18.88 11.50
CA SER A 152 13.38 19.20 12.54
C SER A 152 12.24 18.18 12.68
N GLY A 153 12.20 17.16 11.83
CA GLY A 153 11.08 16.22 11.74
C GLY A 153 11.10 15.14 12.84
N PRO A 154 9.93 14.67 13.30
CA PRO A 154 9.82 13.61 14.33
C PRO A 154 10.39 12.26 13.92
N HIS A 155 10.66 12.05 12.63
CA HIS A 155 11.14 10.79 12.06
C HIS A 155 12.48 10.95 11.32
N ASN A 156 13.32 11.90 11.73
CA ASN A 156 14.63 12.15 11.13
C ASN A 156 15.54 10.90 11.08
N GLY A 157 15.45 10.00 12.07
CA GLY A 157 16.21 8.75 12.11
C GLY A 157 15.85 7.77 10.98
N ARG A 158 14.67 7.92 10.36
CA ARG A 158 14.20 7.11 9.23
C ARG A 158 14.49 7.75 7.87
N ARG A 159 15.15 8.92 7.83
CA ARG A 159 15.31 9.76 6.64
C ARG A 159 15.87 9.03 5.44
N ARG A 160 17.05 8.41 5.58
CA ARG A 160 17.73 7.73 4.47
C ARG A 160 16.82 6.70 3.80
N LYS A 161 16.17 5.85 4.61
CA LYS A 161 15.26 4.80 4.14
C LYS A 161 14.06 5.37 3.39
N VAL A 162 13.34 6.30 4.01
CA VAL A 162 12.11 6.88 3.45
C VAL A 162 12.41 7.62 2.15
N LEU A 163 13.49 8.42 2.12
CA LEU A 163 13.85 9.19 0.95
C LEU A 163 14.42 8.31 -0.17
N ALA A 164 15.11 7.20 0.14
CA ALA A 164 15.53 6.24 -0.87
C ALA A 164 14.32 5.58 -1.55
N ALA A 165 13.36 5.09 -0.76
CA ALA A 165 12.13 4.51 -1.30
C ALA A 165 11.32 5.51 -2.15
N LEU A 166 11.28 6.78 -1.73
CA LEU A 166 10.66 7.84 -2.50
C LEU A 166 11.42 8.11 -3.81
N ALA A 167 12.76 8.21 -3.75
CA ALA A 167 13.60 8.44 -4.91
C ALA A 167 13.45 7.33 -5.97
N ASP A 168 13.46 6.07 -5.55
CA ASP A 168 13.24 4.92 -6.43
C ASP A 168 11.86 4.93 -7.08
N ALA A 169 10.81 5.31 -6.32
CA ALA A 169 9.48 5.45 -6.86
C ALA A 169 9.39 6.53 -7.96
N PHE A 170 10.17 7.61 -7.84
CA PHE A 170 10.22 8.68 -8.85
C PHE A 170 11.02 8.32 -10.12
N GLN A 171 11.80 7.25 -10.10
CA GLN A 171 12.32 6.61 -11.32
C GLN A 171 11.26 5.73 -12.03
N SER A 172 10.12 5.49 -11.38
CA SER A 172 9.02 4.65 -11.89
C SER A 172 7.84 5.50 -12.43
N CYS A 173 6.75 4.84 -12.84
CA CYS A 173 5.55 5.55 -13.31
C CYS A 173 4.78 6.24 -12.18
N GLN A 174 3.92 7.21 -12.51
CA GLN A 174 3.15 7.98 -11.53
C GLN A 174 2.24 7.14 -10.63
N GLN A 175 1.79 5.97 -11.10
CA GLN A 175 1.00 5.06 -10.28
C GLN A 175 1.83 4.42 -9.15
N VAL A 176 3.09 4.08 -9.44
CA VAL A 176 4.05 3.61 -8.41
C VAL A 176 4.33 4.75 -7.43
N GLN A 177 4.54 5.98 -7.93
CA GLN A 177 4.74 7.16 -7.09
C GLN A 177 3.56 7.39 -6.13
N ALA A 178 2.32 7.36 -6.64
CA ALA A 178 1.12 7.56 -5.81
C ALA A 178 1.01 6.53 -4.68
N ARG A 179 1.21 5.25 -4.99
CA ARG A 179 1.17 4.16 -3.99
C ARG A 179 2.29 4.28 -2.96
N THR A 180 3.50 4.63 -3.39
CA THR A 180 4.63 4.83 -2.47
C THR A 180 4.39 6.02 -1.55
N ILE A 181 3.85 7.13 -2.06
CA ILE A 181 3.49 8.30 -1.23
C ILE A 181 2.43 7.91 -0.19
N ASP A 182 1.35 7.25 -0.59
CA ASP A 182 0.30 6.82 0.36
C ASP A 182 0.84 5.86 1.45
N ARG A 183 1.71 4.92 1.05
CA ARG A 183 2.32 3.96 1.98
C ARG A 183 3.23 4.66 2.99
N LEU A 184 4.16 5.48 2.51
CA LEU A 184 5.11 6.19 3.37
C LEU A 184 4.38 7.18 4.29
N PHE A 185 3.32 7.83 3.79
CA PHE A 185 2.51 8.71 4.60
C PHE A 185 1.78 7.96 5.72
N GLY A 186 1.13 6.82 5.42
CA GLY A 186 0.45 6.00 6.43
C GLY A 186 1.35 5.56 7.58
N ASP A 187 2.54 5.08 7.22
CA ASP A 187 3.60 4.66 8.13
C ASP A 187 4.09 5.81 9.02
N LEU A 188 4.38 6.98 8.43
CA LEU A 188 4.89 8.12 9.20
C LEU A 188 3.82 8.84 10.03
N CYS A 189 2.58 8.90 9.56
CA CYS A 189 1.51 9.64 10.25
C CYS A 189 0.85 8.86 11.39
N GLY A 190 1.25 7.60 11.58
CA GLY A 190 0.67 6.72 12.58
C GLY A 190 -0.70 6.15 12.23
N ARG A 191 -1.17 6.32 10.99
CA ARG A 191 -2.38 5.64 10.48
C ARG A 191 -2.25 4.13 10.66
N ASP A 192 -1.03 3.61 10.50
CA ASP A 192 -0.73 2.19 10.47
C ASP A 192 -0.07 1.72 11.81
N GLN A 193 -0.40 2.32 12.96
CA GLN A 193 0.27 2.06 14.26
C GLN A 193 -0.29 0.90 15.09
N GLY A 194 -1.57 0.55 14.99
CA GLY A 194 -2.14 -0.55 15.77
C GLY A 194 -1.76 -1.92 15.19
N LEU A 195 -1.75 -2.99 16.01
CA LEU A 195 -1.40 -4.33 15.52
C LEU A 195 -2.29 -4.75 14.34
N VAL A 196 -3.60 -4.50 14.41
CA VAL A 196 -4.54 -4.81 13.32
C VAL A 196 -4.18 -4.05 12.03
N ASP A 197 -3.75 -2.79 12.15
CA ASP A 197 -3.37 -1.98 10.99
C ASP A 197 -2.05 -2.51 10.38
N GLN A 198 -1.07 -2.85 11.23
CA GLN A 198 0.20 -3.43 10.81
C GLN A 198 0.01 -4.82 10.17
N LEU A 199 -0.84 -5.67 10.74
CA LEU A 199 -1.22 -6.95 10.12
C LEU A 199 -1.97 -6.73 8.80
N GLY A 200 -2.77 -5.67 8.70
CA GLY A 200 -3.37 -5.24 7.43
C GLY A 200 -2.31 -4.95 6.36
N VAL A 201 -1.17 -4.35 6.74
CA VAL A 201 -0.04 -4.14 5.81
C VAL A 201 0.57 -5.47 5.36
N VAL A 202 0.73 -6.44 6.27
CA VAL A 202 1.19 -7.80 5.92
C VAL A 202 0.24 -8.46 4.91
N VAL A 203 -1.07 -8.38 5.16
CA VAL A 203 -2.11 -8.90 4.24
C VAL A 203 -2.03 -8.22 2.88
N ASP A 204 -1.83 -6.90 2.85
CA ASP A 204 -1.72 -6.14 1.61
C ASP A 204 -0.48 -6.50 0.80
N VAL A 205 0.64 -6.84 1.45
CA VAL A 205 1.84 -7.37 0.77
C VAL A 205 1.52 -8.68 0.07
N VAL A 206 0.85 -9.62 0.75
CA VAL A 206 0.48 -10.91 0.14
C VAL A 206 -0.55 -10.70 -0.97
N LYS A 207 -1.56 -9.84 -0.78
CA LYS A 207 -2.51 -9.46 -1.85
C LYS A 207 -1.82 -8.88 -3.08
N GLN A 208 -0.80 -8.05 -2.89
CA GLN A 208 -0.02 -7.50 -4.00
C GLN A 208 0.78 -8.58 -4.73
N GLN A 209 1.38 -9.53 -4.00
CA GLN A 209 2.07 -10.69 -4.60
C GLN A 209 1.09 -11.59 -5.39
N THR A 210 -0.11 -11.82 -4.86
CA THR A 210 -1.18 -12.52 -5.57
C THR A 210 -1.61 -11.73 -6.82
N LEU A 211 -1.75 -10.41 -6.72
CA LEU A 211 -2.10 -9.52 -7.85
C LEU A 211 -1.04 -9.60 -8.94
N ASP A 212 0.25 -9.54 -8.58
CA ASP A 212 1.37 -9.67 -9.51
C ASP A 212 1.31 -11.03 -10.22
N THR A 213 1.23 -12.11 -9.45
CA THR A 213 1.18 -13.50 -9.95
C THR A 213 0.02 -13.72 -10.94
N VAL A 214 -1.20 -13.37 -10.54
CA VAL A 214 -2.39 -13.59 -11.39
C VAL A 214 -2.38 -12.66 -12.60
N THR A 215 -1.86 -11.44 -12.46
CA THR A 215 -1.70 -10.53 -13.62
C THR A 215 -0.73 -11.12 -14.64
N LEU A 216 0.41 -11.66 -14.22
CA LEU A 216 1.39 -12.29 -15.12
C LEU A 216 0.82 -13.53 -15.81
N GLN A 217 0.04 -14.34 -15.11
CA GLN A 217 -0.64 -15.50 -15.68
C GLN A 217 -1.68 -15.12 -16.75
N GLU A 218 -2.40 -14.01 -16.55
CA GLU A 218 -3.40 -13.52 -17.49
C GLU A 218 -2.80 -12.68 -18.63
N HIS A 219 -1.65 -12.04 -18.41
CA HIS A 219 -1.00 -11.09 -19.32
C HIS A 219 0.53 -11.31 -19.37
N PRO A 220 1.01 -12.43 -19.95
CA PRO A 220 2.43 -12.78 -19.92
C PRO A 220 3.35 -11.76 -20.62
N HIS A 221 2.82 -10.92 -21.50
CA HIS A 221 3.56 -9.87 -22.21
C HIS A 221 3.72 -8.57 -21.40
N CYS A 222 3.08 -8.43 -20.24
CA CYS A 222 2.99 -7.14 -19.54
C CYS A 222 4.29 -6.62 -18.90
N LEU A 223 5.33 -7.46 -18.85
CA LEU A 223 6.68 -7.08 -18.45
C LEU A 223 7.59 -6.70 -19.64
N SER A 224 7.12 -6.90 -20.88
CA SER A 224 7.92 -6.57 -22.05
C SER A 224 8.18 -5.06 -22.11
N PRO A 225 9.44 -4.62 -22.31
CA PRO A 225 9.74 -3.20 -22.50
C PRO A 225 9.13 -2.66 -23.80
N ALA A 226 8.79 -3.54 -24.75
CA ALA A 226 8.12 -3.20 -26.00
C ALA A 226 6.58 -3.13 -25.87
N ALA A 227 6.01 -3.49 -24.70
CA ALA A 227 4.58 -3.39 -24.49
C ALA A 227 4.12 -1.92 -24.50
N ASP A 228 3.03 -1.64 -25.20
CA ASP A 228 2.32 -0.37 -25.12
C ASP A 228 2.07 0.01 -23.66
N MET A 229 2.08 1.31 -23.35
CA MET A 229 1.94 1.77 -21.96
C MET A 229 0.74 1.15 -21.23
N GLY A 230 -0.44 1.09 -21.85
CA GLY A 230 -1.62 0.48 -21.23
C GLY A 230 -1.57 -1.06 -21.08
N GLN A 231 -0.61 -1.72 -21.74
CA GLN A 231 -0.36 -3.16 -21.64
C GLN A 231 0.75 -3.49 -20.64
N GLN A 232 1.35 -2.50 -19.98
CA GLN A 232 2.36 -2.73 -18.96
C GLN A 232 1.70 -3.09 -17.62
N MET A 233 2.38 -3.92 -16.83
CA MET A 233 1.84 -4.49 -15.59
C MET A 233 1.19 -3.46 -14.64
N PRO A 234 1.78 -2.29 -14.33
CA PRO A 234 1.17 -1.34 -13.40
C PRO A 234 -0.20 -0.78 -13.83
N HIS A 235 -0.41 -0.66 -15.14
CA HIS A 235 -1.64 -0.12 -15.72
C HIS A 235 -2.73 -1.19 -15.82
N ILE A 236 -2.34 -2.42 -16.19
CA ILE A 236 -3.24 -3.59 -16.12
C ILE A 236 -3.72 -3.83 -14.69
N GLN A 237 -2.80 -3.78 -13.71
CA GLN A 237 -3.14 -3.89 -12.30
C GLN A 237 -4.10 -2.79 -11.86
N SER A 238 -3.90 -1.55 -12.31
CA SER A 238 -4.83 -0.46 -12.03
C SER A 238 -6.22 -0.71 -12.62
N ALA A 239 -6.32 -1.36 -13.78
CA ALA A 239 -7.61 -1.79 -14.31
C ALA A 239 -8.30 -2.83 -13.41
N TYR A 240 -7.57 -3.84 -12.93
CA TYR A 240 -8.12 -4.85 -12.00
C TYR A 240 -8.50 -4.25 -10.65
N VAL A 241 -7.62 -3.48 -10.02
CA VAL A 241 -7.89 -2.78 -8.75
C VAL A 241 -9.08 -1.84 -8.90
N SER A 242 -9.18 -1.08 -9.98
CA SER A 242 -10.34 -0.21 -10.24
C SER A 242 -11.64 -0.99 -10.42
N SER A 243 -11.59 -2.20 -11.00
CA SER A 243 -12.78 -2.99 -11.35
C SER A 243 -13.27 -3.87 -10.21
N CYS A 244 -12.36 -4.44 -9.42
CA CYS A 244 -12.69 -5.43 -8.39
C CYS A 244 -11.94 -5.24 -7.06
N GLY A 245 -11.16 -4.17 -6.92
CA GLY A 245 -10.37 -3.91 -5.71
C GLY A 245 -11.21 -3.71 -4.45
N THR A 246 -12.43 -3.15 -4.55
CA THR A 246 -13.35 -3.07 -3.41
C THR A 246 -13.70 -4.46 -2.88
N LEU A 247 -14.01 -5.41 -3.78
CA LEU A 247 -14.42 -6.77 -3.41
C LEU A 247 -13.27 -7.55 -2.78
N LEU A 248 -12.06 -7.38 -3.32
CA LEU A 248 -10.83 -8.06 -2.88
C LEU A 248 -10.08 -7.31 -1.76
N GLY A 249 -10.63 -6.20 -1.26
CA GLY A 249 -9.97 -5.35 -0.26
C GLY A 249 -8.56 -4.93 -0.68
N LEU A 250 -8.35 -4.61 -1.97
CA LEU A 250 -7.06 -4.15 -2.49
C LEU A 250 -6.85 -2.66 -2.19
N ARG A 251 -5.63 -2.29 -1.82
CA ARG A 251 -5.22 -0.89 -1.60
C ARG A 251 -5.20 -0.08 -2.89
N GLY A 252 -5.24 1.24 -2.75
CA GLY A 252 -4.93 2.17 -3.84
C GLY A 252 -6.05 2.33 -4.88
N LEU A 253 -7.29 2.01 -4.50
CA LEU A 253 -8.47 2.07 -5.36
C LEU A 253 -8.63 3.42 -6.08
N GLU A 254 -8.51 4.52 -5.34
CA GLU A 254 -8.68 5.88 -5.88
C GLU A 254 -7.58 6.24 -6.89
N ALA A 255 -6.32 5.86 -6.61
CA ALA A 255 -5.22 6.07 -7.54
C ALA A 255 -5.42 5.25 -8.82
N SER A 256 -5.80 3.98 -8.70
CA SER A 256 -6.09 3.12 -9.84
C SER A 256 -7.28 3.61 -10.69
N ARG A 257 -8.29 4.22 -10.06
CA ARG A 257 -9.41 4.89 -10.75
C ARG A 257 -9.00 6.18 -11.47
N ALA A 258 -7.91 6.82 -11.07
CA ALA A 258 -7.34 7.98 -11.74
C ALA A 258 -6.35 7.61 -12.86
N ASP A 259 -5.94 6.35 -12.99
CA ASP A 259 -5.01 5.92 -14.03
C ASP A 259 -5.65 6.00 -15.43
N ARG A 260 -5.21 6.97 -16.24
CA ARG A 260 -5.71 7.19 -17.61
C ARG A 260 -5.23 6.14 -18.61
N MET A 261 -4.16 5.42 -18.30
CA MET A 261 -3.55 4.44 -19.19
C MET A 261 -4.10 3.02 -18.94
N ARG A 262 -4.94 2.84 -17.92
CA ARG A 262 -5.51 1.53 -17.61
C ARG A 262 -6.35 0.99 -18.79
N PRO A 263 -6.20 -0.27 -19.18
CA PRO A 263 -7.04 -0.87 -20.20
C PRO A 263 -8.48 -1.03 -19.72
N ARG A 264 -9.42 -1.12 -20.66
CA ARG A 264 -10.81 -1.51 -20.35
C ARG A 264 -10.88 -3.02 -20.21
N LEU A 265 -11.44 -3.51 -19.10
CA LEU A 265 -11.64 -4.93 -18.86
C LEU A 265 -13.09 -5.31 -19.13
N GLY A 266 -13.31 -6.44 -19.80
CA GLY A 266 -14.66 -7.01 -19.97
C GLY A 266 -15.12 -7.77 -18.72
N SER A 267 -16.43 -7.86 -18.47
CA SER A 267 -16.98 -8.52 -17.29
C SER A 267 -16.54 -9.99 -17.13
N ALA A 268 -16.41 -10.72 -18.25
CA ALA A 268 -15.91 -12.10 -18.23
C ALA A 268 -14.45 -12.19 -17.76
N GLN A 269 -13.61 -11.23 -18.16
CA GLN A 269 -12.22 -11.15 -17.73
C GLN A 269 -12.11 -10.80 -16.24
N VAL A 270 -12.93 -9.86 -15.75
CA VAL A 270 -12.97 -9.50 -14.33
C VAL A 270 -13.41 -10.70 -13.48
N ARG A 271 -14.46 -11.43 -13.89
CA ARG A 271 -14.90 -12.65 -13.17
C ARG A 271 -13.83 -13.74 -13.13
N ARG A 272 -13.14 -13.98 -14.26
CA ARG A 272 -12.04 -14.95 -14.32
C ARG A 272 -10.89 -14.53 -13.40
N PHE A 273 -10.51 -13.26 -13.44
CA PHE A 273 -9.47 -12.71 -12.56
C PHE A 273 -9.85 -12.85 -11.09
N LEU A 274 -11.07 -12.48 -10.71
CA LEU A 274 -11.58 -12.63 -9.33
C LEU A 274 -11.48 -14.08 -8.83
N ALA A 275 -11.91 -15.04 -9.64
CA ALA A 275 -11.83 -16.46 -9.29
C ALA A 275 -10.37 -16.93 -9.13
N ARG A 276 -9.48 -16.53 -10.03
CA ARG A 276 -8.05 -16.89 -9.93
C ARG A 276 -7.38 -16.21 -8.74
N PHE A 277 -7.65 -14.94 -8.50
CA PHE A 277 -7.13 -14.21 -7.35
C PHE A 277 -7.53 -14.87 -6.04
N ALA A 278 -8.82 -15.18 -5.88
CA ALA A 278 -9.33 -15.85 -4.69
C ALA A 278 -8.69 -17.22 -4.46
N ALA A 279 -8.52 -18.00 -5.53
CA ALA A 279 -7.89 -19.32 -5.46
C ALA A 279 -6.37 -19.26 -5.22
N SER A 280 -5.70 -18.19 -5.66
CA SER A 280 -4.26 -18.01 -5.48
C SER A 280 -3.87 -17.31 -4.18
N PHE A 281 -4.79 -16.60 -3.52
CA PHE A 281 -4.51 -15.97 -2.23
C PHE A 281 -4.47 -17.02 -1.12
N SER A 282 -3.36 -17.07 -0.37
CA SER A 282 -3.11 -18.09 0.65
C SER A 282 -3.03 -17.48 2.06
N VAL A 283 -3.82 -18.01 3.00
CA VAL A 283 -3.71 -17.65 4.42
C VAL A 283 -2.36 -18.08 4.98
N ASP A 284 -1.82 -19.21 4.54
CA ASP A 284 -0.51 -19.67 4.99
C ASP A 284 0.60 -18.72 4.54
N GLU A 285 0.51 -18.12 3.36
CA GLU A 285 1.48 -17.09 2.94
C GLU A 285 1.41 -15.85 3.84
N VAL A 286 0.22 -15.45 4.31
CA VAL A 286 0.05 -14.36 5.28
C VAL A 286 0.67 -14.73 6.63
N VAL A 287 0.39 -15.94 7.13
CA VAL A 287 0.99 -16.46 8.37
C VAL A 287 2.51 -16.47 8.28
N GLN A 288 3.07 -16.99 7.18
CA GLN A 288 4.52 -17.05 6.98
C GLN A 288 5.14 -15.66 6.79
N ALA A 289 4.44 -14.72 6.14
CA ALA A 289 4.89 -13.34 6.07
C ALA A 289 4.95 -12.69 7.47
N PHE A 290 3.92 -12.90 8.30
CA PHE A 290 3.87 -12.39 9.67
C PHE A 290 4.98 -13.01 10.55
N VAL A 291 5.12 -14.34 10.54
CA VAL A 291 6.16 -15.04 11.30
C VAL A 291 7.55 -14.58 10.89
N ARG A 292 7.84 -14.52 9.59
CA ARG A 292 9.13 -14.05 9.09
C ARG A 292 9.43 -12.62 9.50
N ASP A 293 8.42 -11.75 9.53
CA ASP A 293 8.60 -10.35 9.91
C ASP A 293 8.95 -10.19 11.40
N VAL A 294 8.24 -10.90 12.29
CA VAL A 294 8.49 -10.86 13.74
C VAL A 294 9.82 -11.53 14.10
N ASN A 295 10.11 -12.69 13.50
CA ASN A 295 11.29 -13.50 13.83
C ASN A 295 12.59 -12.98 13.18
N GLN A 296 12.58 -11.78 12.58
CA GLN A 296 13.83 -11.15 12.12
C GLN A 296 14.75 -10.89 13.32
N THR A 297 16.02 -11.28 13.21
CA THR A 297 16.99 -11.14 14.31
C THR A 297 17.91 -9.93 14.20
N ALA A 298 17.95 -9.27 13.04
CA ALA A 298 18.80 -8.09 12.86
C ALA A 298 18.30 -6.92 13.72
N GLU A 299 19.22 -6.24 14.41
CA GLU A 299 18.94 -5.10 15.29
C GLU A 299 18.29 -3.93 14.53
N GLY A 300 18.64 -3.77 13.25
CA GLY A 300 18.07 -2.79 12.33
C GLY A 300 17.07 -3.36 11.31
N ALA A 301 16.53 -4.56 11.54
CA ALA A 301 15.58 -5.17 10.61
C ALA A 301 14.37 -4.25 10.37
N GLU A 302 14.01 -4.15 9.09
CA GLU A 302 12.83 -3.42 8.66
C GLU A 302 11.60 -4.28 8.91
N ARG A 303 10.97 -4.09 10.07
CA ARG A 303 9.75 -4.81 10.43
C ARG A 303 8.51 -4.03 10.00
N LEU A 304 7.50 -4.75 9.55
CA LEU A 304 6.14 -4.24 9.40
C LEU A 304 5.42 -4.24 10.76
N ILE A 305 5.71 -5.23 11.59
CA ILE A 305 5.16 -5.38 12.93
C ILE A 305 6.12 -4.77 13.95
N ASP A 306 5.64 -3.75 14.67
CA ASP A 306 6.34 -3.24 15.84
C ASP A 306 6.16 -4.24 16.99
N LEU A 307 7.27 -4.81 17.46
CA LEU A 307 7.27 -5.80 18.54
C LEU A 307 6.68 -5.25 19.85
N ARG A 308 6.80 -3.94 20.10
CA ARG A 308 6.18 -3.30 21.28
C ARG A 308 4.66 -3.26 21.15
N VAL A 309 4.16 -3.00 19.95
CA VAL A 309 2.72 -3.00 19.64
C VAL A 309 2.17 -4.42 19.77
N LEU A 310 2.90 -5.43 19.30
CA LEU A 310 2.51 -6.84 19.49
C LEU A 310 2.44 -7.23 20.97
N VAL A 311 3.43 -6.86 21.78
CA VAL A 311 3.43 -7.12 23.23
C VAL A 311 2.24 -6.41 23.90
N ALA A 312 2.06 -5.11 23.65
CA ALA A 312 0.96 -4.35 24.23
C ALA A 312 -0.42 -4.92 23.84
N TRP A 313 -0.58 -5.32 22.58
CA TRP A 313 -1.79 -6.01 22.12
C TRP A 313 -1.98 -7.35 22.84
N SER A 314 -0.91 -8.12 23.07
CA SER A 314 -1.02 -9.42 23.74
C SER A 314 -1.46 -9.30 25.20
N ASP A 315 -1.01 -8.24 25.91
CA ASP A 315 -1.47 -7.93 27.26
C ASP A 315 -2.98 -7.60 27.25
N GLN A 316 -3.41 -6.73 26.34
CA GLN A 316 -4.82 -6.38 26.19
C GLN A 316 -5.69 -7.60 25.83
N ALA A 317 -5.24 -8.43 24.88
CA ALA A 317 -5.95 -9.62 24.46
C ALA A 317 -6.02 -10.69 25.57
N ALA A 318 -5.05 -10.73 26.49
CA ALA A 318 -5.11 -11.61 27.66
C ALA A 318 -6.23 -11.20 28.61
N GLU A 319 -6.40 -9.89 28.84
CA GLU A 319 -7.46 -9.34 29.69
C GLU A 319 -8.85 -9.48 29.06
N GLU A 320 -8.96 -9.19 27.77
CA GLU A 320 -10.26 -9.12 27.08
C GLU A 320 -10.73 -10.46 26.52
N GLN A 321 -9.80 -11.34 26.11
CA GLN A 321 -10.10 -12.53 25.29
C GLN A 321 -9.44 -13.81 25.81
N GLY A 322 -8.82 -13.76 26.99
CA GLY A 322 -8.13 -14.90 27.59
C GLY A 322 -6.95 -15.42 26.76
N PHE A 323 -6.28 -14.55 26.00
CA PHE A 323 -5.10 -14.90 25.21
C PHE A 323 -3.90 -15.27 26.10
N GLU A 324 -3.16 -16.33 25.75
CA GLU A 324 -1.92 -16.71 26.44
C GLU A 324 -0.79 -15.75 26.04
N LYS A 325 -0.70 -14.58 26.69
CA LYS A 325 0.27 -13.54 26.33
C LYS A 325 1.74 -13.99 26.30
N HIS A 326 2.13 -14.92 27.17
CA HIS A 326 3.50 -15.46 27.18
C HIS A 326 3.78 -16.39 25.99
N GLY A 327 2.74 -16.81 25.25
CA GLY A 327 2.87 -17.62 24.06
C GLY A 327 3.59 -16.90 22.91
N ILE A 328 3.63 -15.56 22.89
CA ILE A 328 4.34 -14.80 21.83
C ILE A 328 5.86 -14.91 21.91
N PHE A 329 6.40 -15.49 22.98
CA PHE A 329 7.83 -15.73 23.16
C PHE A 329 8.17 -17.19 22.88
N TYR A 330 9.44 -17.46 22.64
CA TYR A 330 9.91 -18.82 22.40
C TYR A 330 9.59 -19.75 23.59
N ARG A 331 9.22 -20.99 23.27
CA ARG A 331 8.80 -22.01 24.25
C ARG A 331 9.74 -23.21 24.22
N ASP A 332 10.67 -23.25 25.17
CA ASP A 332 11.63 -24.36 25.34
C ASP A 332 10.95 -25.70 25.63
N ASP A 333 9.75 -25.66 26.23
CA ASP A 333 8.96 -26.85 26.58
C ASP A 333 8.23 -27.48 25.39
N ARG A 334 8.21 -26.80 24.23
CA ARG A 334 7.49 -27.23 23.01
C ARG A 334 8.30 -26.99 21.73
N PRO A 335 9.49 -27.60 21.58
CA PRO A 335 10.35 -27.40 20.41
C PRO A 335 9.68 -27.82 19.09
N GLU A 336 8.72 -28.75 19.13
CA GLU A 336 7.98 -29.23 17.96
C GLU A 336 7.18 -28.14 17.25
N LEU A 337 6.72 -27.11 17.97
CA LEU A 337 5.99 -25.98 17.38
C LEU A 337 6.87 -25.15 16.43
N TYR A 338 8.18 -25.21 16.62
CA TYR A 338 9.17 -24.44 15.87
C TYR A 338 9.91 -25.27 14.83
N ALA A 339 9.42 -26.47 14.49
CA ALA A 339 10.07 -27.36 13.53
C ALA A 339 10.34 -26.69 12.15
N LEU A 340 9.49 -25.74 11.74
CA LEU A 340 9.64 -25.01 10.48
C LEU A 340 10.53 -23.76 10.57
N THR A 341 10.50 -23.05 11.71
CA THR A 341 11.20 -21.76 11.88
C THR A 341 12.55 -21.90 12.57
N GLY A 342 12.76 -23.00 13.27
CA GLY A 342 13.85 -23.17 14.22
C GLY A 342 13.66 -22.37 15.51
N PRO A 343 14.49 -22.66 16.53
CA PRO A 343 14.59 -21.84 17.73
C PRO A 343 15.21 -20.47 17.42
N PRO A 344 15.07 -19.48 18.32
CA PRO A 344 15.83 -18.25 18.27
C PRO A 344 17.34 -18.54 18.13
N PRO A 345 18.07 -17.84 17.24
CA PRO A 345 19.51 -17.98 17.17
C PRO A 345 20.20 -17.60 18.48
N PRO A 346 21.29 -18.29 18.87
CA PRO A 346 22.06 -17.94 20.05
C PRO A 346 22.57 -16.49 20.01
N GLY A 347 22.47 -15.78 21.13
CA GLY A 347 22.79 -14.37 21.28
C GLY A 347 21.73 -13.39 20.77
N SER A 348 20.63 -13.87 20.18
CA SER A 348 19.54 -13.00 19.74
C SER A 348 18.72 -12.49 20.92
N ALA A 349 18.05 -11.34 20.75
CA ALA A 349 17.15 -10.81 21.79
C ALA A 349 16.00 -11.77 22.12
N ALA A 350 15.58 -12.60 21.17
CA ALA A 350 14.52 -13.58 21.35
C ALA A 350 14.94 -14.78 22.22
N GLU A 351 16.21 -15.19 22.19
CA GLU A 351 16.72 -16.31 23.02
C GLU A 351 16.53 -16.02 24.52
N GLY A 352 16.78 -14.79 24.96
CA GLY A 352 16.59 -14.38 26.35
C GLY A 352 15.16 -14.01 26.72
N LEU A 353 14.16 -14.38 25.92
CA LEU A 353 12.75 -13.97 26.03
C LEU A 353 12.57 -12.43 26.07
N ARG A 354 13.51 -11.67 25.49
CA ARG A 354 13.46 -10.20 25.46
C ARG A 354 12.76 -9.67 24.21
N ALA A 355 12.44 -10.55 23.27
CA ALA A 355 11.71 -10.22 22.05
C ALA A 355 10.75 -11.37 21.68
N PRO A 356 9.59 -11.07 21.07
CA PRO A 356 8.69 -12.08 20.53
C PRO A 356 9.37 -13.03 19.52
N TRP A 357 8.91 -14.28 19.50
CA TRP A 357 9.31 -15.31 18.54
C TRP A 357 8.10 -16.20 18.25
N LEU A 358 7.51 -16.06 17.07
CA LEU A 358 6.25 -16.70 16.72
C LEU A 358 6.48 -18.02 15.99
N HIS A 359 5.60 -18.99 16.26
CA HIS A 359 5.39 -20.15 15.40
C HIS A 359 4.12 -19.95 14.54
N PRO A 360 3.95 -20.71 13.44
CA PRO A 360 2.83 -20.50 12.50
C PRO A 360 1.44 -20.62 13.12
N GLU A 361 1.21 -21.56 14.03
CA GLU A 361 -0.10 -21.75 14.65
C GLU A 361 -0.52 -20.55 15.52
N LEU A 362 0.41 -19.98 16.28
CA LEU A 362 0.15 -18.78 17.07
C LEU A 362 -0.10 -17.56 16.18
N ALA A 363 0.68 -17.39 15.12
CA ALA A 363 0.45 -16.33 14.15
C ALA A 363 -0.93 -16.43 13.51
N LEU A 364 -1.40 -17.66 13.22
CA LEU A 364 -2.77 -17.91 12.76
C LEU A 364 -3.81 -17.54 13.82
N ASP A 365 -3.63 -17.91 15.08
CA ASP A 365 -4.55 -17.55 16.17
C ASP A 365 -4.66 -16.02 16.32
N ILE A 366 -3.53 -15.31 16.29
CA ILE A 366 -3.50 -13.84 16.33
C ILE A 366 -4.28 -13.25 15.14
N LEU A 367 -4.08 -13.75 13.92
CA LEU A 367 -4.83 -13.30 12.75
C LEU A 367 -6.34 -13.56 12.89
N CYS A 368 -6.72 -14.73 13.42
CA CYS A 368 -8.11 -15.07 13.71
C CYS A 368 -8.73 -14.09 14.73
N ARG A 369 -8.01 -13.72 15.78
CA ARG A 369 -8.48 -12.74 16.78
C ARG A 369 -8.56 -11.32 16.24
N CYS A 370 -7.61 -10.92 15.39
CA CYS A 370 -7.57 -9.58 14.83
C CYS A 370 -8.58 -9.35 13.70
N PHE A 371 -8.89 -10.39 12.90
CA PHE A 371 -9.75 -10.24 11.72
C PHE A 371 -11.03 -11.08 11.78
N GLY A 372 -11.00 -12.25 12.41
CA GLY A 372 -12.10 -13.20 12.46
C GLY A 372 -13.34 -12.69 13.20
N ALA A 373 -14.42 -13.47 13.14
CA ALA A 373 -15.54 -13.26 14.04
C ALA A 373 -15.06 -13.56 15.46
N ALA A 374 -15.39 -12.71 16.43
CA ALA A 374 -15.13 -13.00 17.84
C ALA A 374 -15.68 -14.41 18.14
N VAL A 375 -14.78 -15.30 18.58
CA VAL A 375 -15.11 -16.70 18.92
C VAL A 375 -15.92 -16.73 20.21
#